data_AF-A0A1Y2C1F8-F1
#
_entry.id   AF-A0A1Y2C1F8-F1
#
_cell.length_a   1.000
_cell.length_b   1.000
_cell.length_c   1.000
_cell.angle_alpha   90.00
_cell.angle_beta   90.00
_cell.angle_gamma   90.00
#
_symmetry.space_group_name_H-M   'P 1'
#
loop_
_entity.id
_entity.type
_entity.pdbx_description
1 polymer ?
#
loop_
_entity_poly.entity_id
_entity_poly.type
_entity_poly.pdbx_seq_one_letter_code
_entity_poly.pdbx_strand_id
1 'polypeptide(L)'
;MKNKEKLNKYYEIKENKEKQKKKEEEEFKRLEEIKQIEISKYNQERIDFRKQEYQNHLLEKRMKKEEELKQKKLHELYLEKIRLSVGITAECDPERVKKPTLSSMKPKSTYDKDNIFDIIGYSDKQFMKDKRVRITEELQKEGLLNSNYAKSVLKQLAPITYRNKSEINF
;
A
#
# COMPACT_ATOMS: atom_id res chain seq x y z
N MET A 1 25.65 35.60 -91.53
CA MET A 1 25.56 34.15 -91.30
C MET A 1 25.87 33.74 -89.86
N LYS A 2 26.95 34.21 -89.23
CA LYS A 2 27.36 33.85 -87.83
C LYS A 2 26.29 33.98 -86.73
N ASN A 3 25.36 34.94 -86.82
CA ASN A 3 24.31 35.12 -85.80
C ASN A 3 23.20 34.05 -85.87
N LYS A 4 22.92 33.51 -87.07
CA LYS A 4 21.88 32.49 -87.27
C LYS A 4 22.33 31.12 -86.72
N GLU A 5 23.61 30.80 -86.86
CA GLU A 5 24.22 29.59 -86.29
C GLU A 5 24.26 29.61 -84.76
N LYS A 6 24.58 30.76 -84.15
CA LYS A 6 24.54 30.93 -82.69
C LYS A 6 23.12 30.75 -82.14
N LEU A 7 22.12 31.28 -82.84
CA LEU A 7 20.72 31.16 -82.47
C LEU A 7 20.24 29.70 -82.54
N ASN A 8 20.61 28.97 -83.60
CA ASN A 8 20.28 27.55 -83.73
C ASN A 8 20.93 26.72 -82.61
N LYS A 9 22.21 26.95 -82.30
CA LYS A 9 22.90 26.28 -81.19
C LYS A 9 22.23 26.55 -79.83
N TYR A 10 21.77 27.78 -79.62
CA TYR A 10 21.04 28.13 -78.39
C TYR A 10 19.72 27.34 -78.26
N TYR A 11 18.93 27.27 -79.33
CA TYR A 11 17.68 26.49 -79.33
C TYR A 11 17.93 25.00 -79.13
N GLU A 12 18.96 24.44 -79.75
CA GLU A 12 19.34 23.03 -79.60
C GLU A 12 19.77 22.70 -78.15
N ILE A 13 20.55 23.58 -77.52
CA ILE A 13 20.93 23.46 -76.09
C ILE A 13 19.69 23.56 -75.19
N LYS A 14 18.77 24.47 -75.49
CA LYS A 14 17.53 24.66 -74.71
C LYS A 14 16.65 23.42 -74.81
N GLU A 15 16.44 22.89 -76.00
CA GLU A 15 15.62 21.69 -76.23
C GLU A 15 16.24 20.45 -75.58
N ASN A 16 17.56 20.29 -75.66
CA ASN A 16 18.27 19.20 -74.98
C ASN A 16 18.14 19.29 -73.45
N LYS A 17 18.23 20.50 -72.87
CA LYS A 17 17.99 20.70 -71.43
C LYS A 17 16.56 20.35 -71.02
N GLU A 18 15.56 20.73 -71.81
CA GLU A 18 14.16 20.37 -71.51
C GLU A 18 13.91 18.86 -71.62
N LYS A 19 14.48 18.20 -72.63
CA LYS A 19 14.43 16.73 -72.76
C LYS A 19 15.11 16.04 -71.58
N GLN A 20 16.24 16.56 -71.11
CA GLN A 20 16.96 16.00 -69.98
C GLN A 20 16.17 16.15 -68.67
N LYS A 21 15.58 17.32 -68.41
CA LYS A 21 14.69 17.53 -67.27
C LYS A 21 13.48 16.60 -67.27
N LYS A 22 12.83 16.40 -68.42
CA LYS A 22 11.71 15.46 -68.54
C LYS A 22 12.11 14.03 -68.21
N LYS A 23 13.27 13.59 -68.70
CA LYS A 23 13.82 12.26 -68.36
C LYS A 23 14.14 12.13 -66.88
N GLU A 24 14.72 13.16 -66.27
CA GLU A 24 15.00 13.19 -64.83
C GLU A 24 13.71 13.12 -63.99
N GLU A 25 12.66 13.86 -64.39
CA GLU A 25 11.34 13.80 -63.74
C GLU A 25 10.67 12.43 -63.89
N GLU A 26 10.77 11.80 -65.06
CA GLU A 26 10.24 10.45 -65.30
C GLU A 26 10.97 9.40 -64.47
N GLU A 27 12.30 9.46 -64.41
CA GLU A 27 13.11 8.56 -63.58
C GLU A 27 12.85 8.77 -62.09
N PHE A 28 12.70 10.02 -61.64
CA PHE A 28 12.33 10.33 -60.26
C PHE A 28 10.97 9.72 -59.88
N LYS A 29 9.95 9.87 -60.74
CA LYS A 29 8.63 9.25 -60.52
C LYS A 29 8.71 7.73 -60.44
N ARG A 30 9.47 7.09 -61.33
CA ARG A 30 9.68 5.63 -61.30
C ARG A 30 10.31 5.18 -59.98
N LEU A 31 11.32 5.91 -59.51
CA LEU A 31 11.99 5.61 -58.23
C LEU A 31 11.03 5.78 -57.04
N GLU A 32 10.18 6.80 -57.04
CA GLU A 32 9.13 6.97 -56.02
C GLU A 32 8.11 5.82 -56.03
N GLU A 33 7.64 5.41 -57.22
CA GLU A 33 6.71 4.29 -57.35
C GLU A 33 7.30 3.00 -56.79
N ILE A 34 8.56 2.68 -57.12
CA ILE A 34 9.27 1.51 -56.58
C ILE A 34 9.33 1.58 -55.06
N LYS A 35 9.68 2.74 -54.50
CA LYS A 35 9.75 2.95 -53.05
C LYS A 35 8.40 2.78 -52.37
N GLN A 36 7.31 3.26 -52.98
CA GLN A 36 5.96 3.08 -52.45
C GLN A 36 5.53 1.62 -52.46
N ILE A 37 5.89 0.86 -53.51
CA ILE A 37 5.61 -0.58 -53.57
C ILE A 37 6.33 -1.33 -52.44
N GLU A 38 7.60 -1.00 -52.18
CA GLU A 38 8.38 -1.63 -51.11
C GLU A 38 7.79 -1.31 -49.73
N ILE A 39 7.46 -0.04 -49.47
CA ILE A 39 6.81 0.40 -48.23
C ILE A 39 5.44 -0.28 -48.05
N SER A 40 4.67 -0.43 -49.13
CA SER A 40 3.36 -1.08 -49.11
C SER A 40 3.46 -2.54 -48.68
N LYS A 41 4.43 -3.29 -49.21
CA LYS A 41 4.67 -4.69 -48.81
C LYS A 41 4.99 -4.80 -47.32
N TYR A 42 5.92 -3.98 -46.83
CA TYR A 42 6.28 -3.97 -45.41
C TYR A 42 5.11 -3.57 -44.50
N ASN A 43 4.30 -2.61 -44.94
CA ASN A 43 3.10 -2.21 -44.20
C ASN A 43 2.04 -3.31 -44.16
N GLN A 44 1.86 -4.06 -45.25
CA GLN A 44 0.96 -5.22 -45.27
C GLN A 44 1.39 -6.28 -44.25
N GLU A 45 2.68 -6.66 -44.24
CA GLU A 45 3.22 -7.62 -43.27
C GLU A 45 2.96 -7.17 -41.82
N ARG A 46 3.17 -5.88 -41.52
CA ARG A 46 2.90 -5.32 -40.18
C ARG A 46 1.42 -5.32 -39.82
N ILE A 47 0.54 -5.05 -40.79
CA ILE A 47 -0.90 -5.08 -40.56
C ILE A 47 -1.32 -6.51 -40.25
N ASP A 48 -0.84 -7.48 -41.00
CA ASP A 48 -1.20 -8.89 -40.81
C ASP A 48 -0.64 -9.45 -39.49
N PHE A 49 0.60 -9.10 -39.15
CA PHE A 49 1.17 -9.41 -37.83
C PHE A 49 0.31 -8.84 -36.69
N ARG A 50 -0.05 -7.56 -36.75
CA ARG A 50 -0.89 -6.93 -35.71
C ARG A 50 -2.28 -7.53 -35.64
N LYS A 51 -2.87 -7.91 -36.78
CA LYS A 51 -4.15 -8.62 -36.80
C LYS A 51 -4.03 -9.96 -36.08
N GLN A 52 -2.96 -10.72 -36.33
CA GLN A 52 -2.72 -12.00 -35.66
C GLN A 52 -2.51 -11.84 -34.16
N GLU A 53 -1.67 -10.88 -33.74
CA GLU A 53 -1.48 -10.59 -32.31
C GLU A 53 -2.78 -10.20 -31.63
N TYR A 54 -3.61 -9.38 -32.27
CA TYR A 54 -4.90 -8.99 -31.73
C TYR A 54 -5.84 -10.20 -31.58
N GLN A 55 -5.88 -11.11 -32.56
CA GLN A 55 -6.68 -12.33 -32.45
C GLN A 55 -6.19 -13.24 -31.32
N ASN A 56 -4.87 -13.42 -31.19
CA ASN A 56 -4.27 -14.20 -30.10
C ASN A 56 -4.62 -13.61 -28.73
N HIS A 57 -4.49 -12.29 -28.59
CA HIS A 57 -4.85 -11.59 -27.36
C HIS A 57 -6.34 -11.76 -27.01
N LEU A 58 -7.24 -11.70 -28.00
CA LEU A 58 -8.66 -11.95 -27.77
C LEU A 58 -8.95 -13.38 -27.32
N LEU A 59 -8.26 -14.36 -27.90
CA LEU A 59 -8.37 -15.76 -27.50
C LEU A 59 -7.86 -15.98 -26.08
N GLU A 60 -6.68 -15.48 -25.74
CA GLU A 60 -6.12 -15.53 -24.38
C GLU A 60 -7.07 -14.91 -23.36
N LYS A 61 -7.63 -13.74 -23.67
CA LYS A 61 -8.60 -13.06 -22.80
C LYS A 61 -9.87 -13.87 -22.60
N ARG A 62 -10.32 -14.61 -23.62
CA ARG A 62 -11.49 -15.50 -23.52
C ARG A 62 -11.16 -16.71 -22.64
N MET A 63 -10.03 -17.38 -22.90
CA MET A 63 -9.56 -18.53 -22.12
C MET A 63 -9.42 -18.18 -20.64
N LYS A 64 -8.78 -17.04 -20.34
CA LYS A 64 -8.62 -16.56 -18.97
C LYS A 64 -9.96 -16.33 -18.26
N LYS A 65 -10.93 -15.72 -18.95
CA LYS A 65 -12.28 -15.53 -18.39
C LYS A 65 -12.99 -16.85 -18.11
N GLU A 66 -12.84 -17.83 -19.00
CA GLU A 66 -13.42 -19.16 -18.80
C GLU A 66 -12.78 -19.90 -17.62
N GLU A 67 -11.46 -19.80 -17.46
CA GLU A 67 -10.74 -20.34 -16.30
C GLU A 67 -11.16 -19.66 -15.00
N GLU A 68 -11.24 -18.34 -14.96
CA GLU A 68 -11.73 -17.59 -13.80
C GLU A 68 -13.15 -18.01 -13.42
N LEU A 69 -14.04 -18.22 -14.40
CA LEU A 69 -15.40 -18.69 -14.15
C LEU A 69 -15.40 -20.12 -13.58
N LYS A 70 -14.56 -21.01 -14.09
CA LYS A 70 -14.42 -22.39 -13.57
C LYS A 70 -13.90 -22.37 -12.14
N GLN A 71 -12.88 -21.57 -11.85
CA GLN A 71 -12.31 -21.44 -10.51
C GLN A 71 -13.34 -20.88 -9.51
N LYS A 72 -14.11 -19.87 -9.90
CA LYS A 72 -15.20 -19.33 -9.08
C LYS A 72 -16.25 -20.38 -8.74
N LYS A 73 -16.69 -21.16 -9.74
CA LYS A 73 -17.64 -22.27 -9.51
C LYS A 73 -17.08 -23.31 -8.55
N LEU A 74 -15.83 -23.73 -8.72
CA LEU A 74 -15.19 -24.69 -7.82
C LEU A 74 -15.06 -24.12 -6.39
N HIS A 75 -14.74 -22.84 -6.27
CA HIS A 75 -14.67 -22.16 -4.98
C HIS A 75 -16.04 -22.10 -4.30
N GLU A 76 -17.11 -21.77 -5.03
CA GLU A 76 -18.48 -21.78 -4.52
C GLU A 76 -18.90 -23.17 -4.02
N LEU A 77 -18.63 -24.23 -4.79
CA LEU A 77 -18.90 -25.61 -4.38
C LEU A 77 -18.14 -26.00 -3.10
N TYR A 78 -16.88 -25.57 -2.99
CA TYR A 78 -16.09 -25.80 -1.79
C TYR A 78 -16.67 -25.06 -0.57
N LEU A 79 -17.09 -23.81 -0.75
CA LEU A 79 -17.75 -23.03 0.30
C LEU A 79 -19.09 -23.64 0.71
N GLU A 80 -19.88 -24.16 -0.23
CA GLU A 80 -21.12 -24.89 0.07
C GLU A 80 -20.84 -26.13 0.92
N LYS A 81 -19.83 -26.91 0.56
CA LYS A 81 -19.41 -28.07 1.37
C LYS A 81 -18.99 -27.65 2.78
N ILE A 82 -18.25 -26.56 2.93
CA ILE A 82 -17.91 -26.01 4.25
C ILE A 82 -19.19 -25.63 4.99
N ARG A 83 -20.07 -24.84 4.39
CA ARG A 83 -21.35 -24.41 5.01
C ARG A 83 -22.18 -25.59 5.50
N LEU A 84 -22.21 -26.70 4.77
CA LEU A 84 -22.87 -27.93 5.21
C LEU A 84 -22.14 -28.58 6.40
N SER A 85 -20.80 -28.54 6.44
CA SER A 85 -20.00 -29.12 7.53
C SER A 85 -20.01 -28.32 8.84
N VAL A 86 -20.00 -26.99 8.77
CA VAL A 86 -20.05 -26.09 9.94
C VAL A 86 -21.46 -25.60 10.26
N GLY A 87 -22.42 -25.84 9.36
CA GLY A 87 -23.83 -25.52 9.60
C GLY A 87 -24.29 -26.16 10.89
N ILE A 88 -24.77 -25.33 11.82
CA ILE A 88 -25.26 -25.79 13.11
C ILE A 88 -26.52 -26.61 12.85
N THR A 89 -26.42 -27.92 12.98
CA THR A 89 -27.55 -28.88 12.85
C THR A 89 -28.40 -28.93 14.11
N ALA A 90 -28.07 -28.16 15.15
CA ALA A 90 -28.84 -28.11 16.37
C ALA A 90 -30.18 -27.41 16.13
N GLU A 91 -31.27 -28.06 16.52
CA GLU A 91 -32.60 -27.46 16.54
C GLU A 91 -32.61 -26.18 17.40
N CYS A 92 -33.39 -25.19 16.96
CA CYS A 92 -33.61 -23.97 17.71
C CYS A 92 -34.44 -24.29 18.96
N ASP A 93 -33.77 -24.68 20.04
CA ASP A 93 -34.39 -24.93 21.34
C ASP A 93 -34.33 -23.65 22.22
N PRO A 94 -35.45 -22.93 22.41
CA PRO A 94 -35.50 -21.73 23.24
C PRO A 94 -35.23 -22.02 24.72
N GLU A 95 -35.47 -23.24 25.20
CA GLU A 95 -35.17 -23.62 26.58
C GLU A 95 -33.66 -23.80 26.80
N ARG A 96 -32.91 -24.23 25.78
CA ARG A 96 -31.44 -24.27 25.83
C ARG A 96 -30.83 -22.88 26.05
N VAL A 97 -31.40 -21.83 25.46
CA VAL A 97 -30.93 -20.45 25.64
C VAL A 97 -31.11 -19.97 27.07
N LYS A 98 -32.17 -20.43 27.75
CA LYS A 98 -32.45 -20.09 29.15
C LYS A 98 -31.61 -20.89 30.16
N LYS A 99 -30.97 -21.98 29.73
CA LYS A 99 -30.14 -22.81 30.63
C LYS A 99 -28.83 -22.09 30.98
N PRO A 100 -28.39 -22.14 32.24
CA PRO A 100 -27.10 -21.60 32.64
C PRO A 100 -25.97 -22.29 31.88
N THR A 101 -25.02 -21.50 31.38
CA THR A 101 -23.83 -22.00 30.68
C THR A 101 -22.83 -22.57 31.68
N LEU A 102 -21.90 -23.40 31.22
CA LEU A 102 -20.79 -23.91 32.04
C LEU A 102 -19.99 -22.79 32.71
N SER A 103 -19.94 -21.60 32.09
CA SER A 103 -19.30 -20.43 32.69
C SER A 103 -20.13 -19.83 33.82
N SER A 104 -21.45 -19.69 33.64
CA SER A 104 -22.34 -19.15 34.69
C SER A 104 -22.56 -20.10 35.87
N MET A 105 -22.29 -21.40 35.69
CA MET A 105 -22.33 -22.39 36.77
C MET A 105 -21.07 -22.38 37.65
N LYS A 106 -19.98 -21.72 37.22
CA LYS A 106 -18.76 -21.66 38.03
C LYS A 106 -18.97 -20.69 39.21
N PRO A 107 -18.57 -21.08 40.44
CA PRO A 107 -18.61 -20.17 41.57
C PRO A 107 -17.69 -18.97 41.31
N LYS A 108 -18.19 -17.76 41.57
CA LYS A 108 -17.45 -16.48 41.44
C LYS A 108 -16.13 -16.39 42.25
N SER A 109 -15.83 -17.39 43.07
CA SER A 109 -14.78 -17.32 44.08
C SER A 109 -13.34 -17.33 43.54
N THR A 110 -13.12 -17.65 42.25
CA THR A 110 -11.76 -17.71 41.69
C THR A 110 -11.25 -16.39 41.13
N TYR A 111 -12.08 -15.37 40.92
CA TYR A 111 -11.67 -14.10 40.31
C TYR A 111 -11.67 -12.90 41.26
N ASP A 112 -12.27 -13.04 42.45
CA ASP A 112 -12.39 -11.93 43.41
C ASP A 112 -11.18 -11.78 44.36
N LYS A 113 -10.14 -12.61 44.21
CA LYS A 113 -9.00 -12.63 45.17
C LYS A 113 -7.63 -12.30 44.60
N ASP A 114 -7.47 -12.32 43.29
CA ASP A 114 -6.18 -12.02 42.66
C ASP A 114 -6.27 -10.63 42.03
N ASN A 115 -5.40 -9.72 42.47
CA ASN A 115 -5.20 -8.44 41.79
C ASN A 115 -4.93 -8.74 40.30
N ILE A 116 -5.91 -8.44 39.45
CA ILE A 116 -5.86 -8.72 38.00
C ILE A 116 -4.68 -7.99 37.33
N PHE A 117 -4.12 -6.99 38.00
CA PHE A 117 -3.02 -6.17 37.52
C PHE A 117 -1.98 -5.94 38.62
N ASP A 118 -0.70 -6.10 38.27
CA ASP A 118 0.41 -5.65 39.08
C ASP A 118 0.53 -4.12 38.97
N ILE A 119 0.10 -3.41 40.00
CA ILE A 119 0.26 -1.95 40.08
C ILE A 119 1.74 -1.66 40.38
N ILE A 120 2.50 -1.26 39.35
CA ILE A 120 3.88 -0.81 39.51
C ILE A 120 3.84 0.64 40.02
N GLY A 121 3.91 0.81 41.34
CA GLY A 121 3.88 2.12 41.99
C GLY A 121 4.48 2.09 43.39
N TYR A 122 4.51 3.26 44.03
CA TYR A 122 4.93 3.37 45.43
C TYR A 122 3.75 3.08 46.35
N SER A 123 3.95 2.21 47.34
CA SER A 123 3.01 2.03 48.44
C SER A 123 3.04 3.24 49.38
N ASP A 124 1.95 3.53 50.08
CA ASP A 124 1.89 4.55 51.13
C ASP A 124 3.04 4.42 52.13
N LYS A 125 3.42 3.19 52.49
CA LYS A 125 4.57 2.93 53.37
C LYS A 125 5.89 3.38 52.78
N GLN A 126 6.06 3.29 51.46
CA GLN A 126 7.25 3.76 50.76
C GLN A 126 7.25 5.28 50.62
N PHE A 127 6.08 5.90 50.38
CA PHE A 127 5.93 7.35 50.34
C PHE A 127 6.25 8.00 51.70
N MET A 128 5.76 7.40 52.79
CA MET A 128 6.02 7.87 54.17
C MET A 128 7.46 7.69 54.66
N LYS A 129 8.35 7.04 53.88
CA LYS A 129 9.78 7.00 54.22
C LYS A 129 10.42 8.38 54.15
N ASP A 130 9.98 9.24 53.22
CA ASP A 130 10.48 10.60 53.13
C ASP A 130 10.02 11.42 54.36
N LYS A 131 10.98 12.00 55.07
CA LYS A 131 10.71 12.85 56.25
C LYS A 131 9.91 14.08 55.87
N ARG A 132 10.10 14.62 54.65
CA ARG A 132 9.36 15.79 54.17
C ARG A 132 7.89 15.48 54.08
N VAL A 133 7.52 14.34 53.49
CA VAL A 133 6.13 13.88 53.36
C VAL A 133 5.45 13.79 54.72
N ARG A 134 6.11 13.16 55.69
CA ARG A 134 5.57 13.04 57.06
C ARG A 134 5.38 14.39 57.72
N ILE A 135 6.37 15.28 57.61
CA ILE A 135 6.31 16.62 58.20
C ILE A 135 5.26 17.48 57.50
N THR A 136 5.12 17.39 56.18
CA THR A 136 4.06 18.09 55.44
C THR A 136 2.68 17.61 55.83
N GLU A 137 2.49 16.30 56.00
CA GLU A 137 1.21 15.74 56.44
C GLU A 137 0.83 16.25 57.84
N GLU A 138 1.80 16.29 58.76
CA GLU A 138 1.55 16.77 60.12
C GLU A 138 1.28 18.28 60.16
N LEU A 139 2.05 19.08 59.42
CA LEU A 139 1.79 20.53 59.28
C LEU A 139 0.44 20.81 58.62
N GLN A 140 -0.03 19.93 57.75
CA GLN A 140 -1.34 20.03 57.13
C GLN A 140 -2.46 19.68 58.10
N LYS A 141 -2.29 18.62 58.92
CA LYS A 141 -3.24 18.26 59.99
C LYS A 141 -3.45 19.40 60.99
N GLU A 142 -2.36 20.07 61.35
CA GLU A 142 -2.38 21.23 62.26
C GLU A 142 -2.76 22.55 61.57
N GLY A 143 -3.06 22.54 60.26
CA GLY A 143 -3.45 23.74 59.50
C GLY A 143 -2.34 24.78 59.29
N LEU A 144 -1.09 24.45 59.62
CA LEU A 144 0.08 25.35 59.61
C LEU A 144 0.83 25.35 58.28
N LEU A 145 0.44 24.52 57.31
CA LEU A 145 1.15 24.31 56.03
C LEU A 145 1.44 25.62 55.27
N ASN A 146 0.50 26.57 55.30
CA ASN A 146 0.62 27.85 54.58
C ASN A 146 1.43 28.93 55.34
N SER A 147 1.84 28.66 56.57
CA SER A 147 2.57 29.61 57.41
C SER A 147 4.02 29.82 56.92
N ASN A 148 4.60 30.98 57.26
CA ASN A 148 6.03 31.23 57.04
C ASN A 148 6.91 30.25 57.83
N TYR A 149 6.41 29.72 58.94
CA TYR A 149 7.06 28.69 59.73
C TYR A 149 7.21 27.38 58.93
N ALA A 150 6.12 26.87 58.34
CA ALA A 150 6.16 25.68 57.51
C ALA A 150 7.14 25.82 56.34
N LYS A 151 7.16 26.99 55.68
CA LYS A 151 8.15 27.29 54.61
C LYS A 151 9.59 27.22 55.11
N SER A 152 9.87 27.72 56.31
CA SER A 152 11.21 27.67 56.89
C SER A 152 11.65 26.24 57.22
N VAL A 153 10.77 25.44 57.81
CA VAL A 153 11.03 24.05 58.20
C VAL A 153 11.24 23.17 56.97
N LEU A 154 10.36 23.28 55.96
CA LEU A 154 10.48 22.51 54.71
C LEU A 154 11.74 22.87 53.91
N LYS A 155 12.20 24.12 53.99
CA LYS A 155 13.44 24.55 53.33
C LYS A 155 14.70 23.98 54.00
N GLN A 156 14.67 23.76 55.32
CA GLN A 156 15.75 23.11 56.06
C GLN A 156 15.84 21.61 55.79
N LEU A 157 14.71 20.98 55.47
CA LEU A 157 14.64 19.58 55.05
C LEU A 157 15.11 19.45 53.59
N ALA A 158 16.40 19.65 53.37
CA ALA A 158 17.03 19.49 52.05
C ALA A 158 16.78 18.07 51.49
N PRO A 159 16.64 17.90 50.17
CA PRO A 159 16.49 16.59 49.58
C PRO A 159 17.76 15.76 49.87
N ILE A 160 17.58 14.54 50.35
CA ILE A 160 18.65 13.55 50.33
C ILE A 160 18.94 13.33 48.85
N THR A 161 20.09 13.78 48.36
CA THR A 161 20.56 13.38 47.04
C THR A 161 20.74 11.88 47.08
N TYR A 162 19.80 11.12 46.51
CA TYR A 162 20.03 9.72 46.20
C TYR A 162 21.06 9.69 45.07
N ARG A 163 22.35 9.79 45.43
CA ARG A 163 23.42 9.39 44.53
C ARG A 163 23.30 7.87 44.48
N ASN A 164 22.68 7.35 43.42
CA ASN A 164 22.58 5.92 43.17
C ASN A 164 24.00 5.32 43.17
N LYS A 165 24.46 4.81 44.31
CA LYS A 165 25.55 3.86 44.38
C LYS A 165 24.94 2.48 44.16
N SER A 166 24.48 2.22 42.94
CA SER A 166 24.30 0.83 42.52
C SER A 166 25.67 0.37 42.02
N GLU A 167 26.39 -0.35 42.87
CA GLU A 167 27.45 -1.26 42.43
C GLU A 167 26.80 -2.25 41.44
N ILE A 168 26.99 -1.99 40.15
CA ILE A 168 26.66 -2.95 39.10
C ILE A 168 27.79 -3.97 39.13
N ASN A 169 27.58 -5.08 39.82
CA ASN A 169 28.41 -6.25 39.61
C ASN A 169 28.02 -6.86 38.26
N PHE A 170 28.98 -6.89 37.34
CA PHE A 170 28.90 -7.65 36.09
C PHE A 170 28.97 -9.15 36.36
#